data_AF-A0A1T2L9B1-F1
#
_entry.id   AF-A0A1T2L9B1-F1
#
_cell.length_a   1.000
_cell.length_b   1.000
_cell.length_c   1.000
_cell.angle_alpha   90.00
_cell.angle_beta   90.00
_cell.angle_gamma   90.00
#
_symmetry.space_group_name_H-M   'P 1'
#
loop_
_entity.id
_entity.type
_entity.pdbx_description
1 polymer ?
#
loop_
_entity_poly.entity_id
_entity_poly.type
_entity_poly.pdbx_seq_one_letter_code
_entity_poly.pdbx_strand_id
1 'polypeptide(L)'
;MNDSDKQGRGTRIILGMLAALAIVSSCIVGWIYYNHFHLQAGHDLSNDPADWGVFGDFIGGTLNPIIGLVGVIGLLWTIYQNQKELSATRAELRRAHEIAQEAEERRKIEDNKQDIFRMIELLHRELQELLDSELFAPFEGTNEPTPNTLSIGAVLQLKCIHDVELFEKENEEVFLGISLLFTHLHEYLSEYDRLSEIDTIVKYFKLTYLHEILAIKHTKTGLHEDTVSYFLQQ
;
A
#
# COMPACT_ATOMS: atom_id res chain seq x y z
N MET A 1 20.97 -4.45 -21.94
CA MET A 1 22.34 -4.05 -21.54
C MET A 1 22.23 -2.65 -20.92
N ASN A 2 22.36 -2.57 -19.60
CA ASN A 2 21.94 -1.43 -18.78
C ASN A 2 22.78 -0.18 -19.07
N ASP A 3 22.19 1.02 -18.99
CA ASP A 3 22.84 2.28 -19.35
C ASP A 3 24.01 2.61 -18.40
N SER A 4 23.91 2.15 -17.14
CA SER A 4 24.98 2.20 -16.14
C SER A 4 26.22 1.39 -16.53
N ASP A 5 26.03 0.25 -17.21
CA ASP A 5 27.09 -0.68 -17.59
C ASP A 5 27.84 -0.21 -18.86
N LYS A 6 27.13 0.46 -19.78
CA LYS A 6 27.75 1.19 -20.90
C LYS A 6 28.57 2.39 -20.41
N GLN A 7 28.09 3.07 -19.37
CA GLN A 7 28.71 4.29 -18.86
C GLN A 7 29.99 4.01 -18.05
N GLY A 8 29.99 2.98 -17.20
CA GLY A 8 31.19 2.52 -16.49
C GLY A 8 32.30 2.03 -17.43
N ARG A 9 31.94 1.41 -18.56
CA ARG A 9 32.88 1.06 -19.63
C ARG A 9 33.50 2.31 -20.26
N GLY A 10 32.71 3.34 -20.56
CA GLY A 10 33.20 4.60 -21.14
C GLY A 10 34.25 5.28 -20.27
N THR A 11 34.00 5.41 -18.97
CA THR A 11 34.95 6.05 -18.04
C THR A 11 36.25 5.26 -17.92
N ARG A 12 36.21 3.93 -17.87
CA ARG A 12 37.41 3.07 -17.83
C ARG A 12 38.24 3.17 -19.11
N ILE A 13 37.57 3.29 -20.26
CA ILE A 13 38.22 3.50 -21.56
C ILE A 13 38.90 4.86 -21.60
N ILE A 14 38.23 5.93 -21.14
CA ILE A 14 38.79 7.29 -21.09
C ILE A 14 40.02 7.35 -20.17
N LEU A 15 39.94 6.76 -18.98
CA LEU A 15 41.08 6.68 -18.05
C LEU A 15 42.24 5.88 -18.65
N GLY A 16 41.94 4.76 -19.33
CA GLY A 16 42.94 3.97 -20.04
C GLY A 16 43.61 4.74 -21.18
N MET A 17 42.85 5.51 -21.96
CA MET A 17 43.37 6.37 -23.03
C MET A 17 44.27 7.48 -22.49
N LEU A 18 43.89 8.13 -21.38
CA LEU A 18 44.69 9.17 -20.74
C LEU A 18 46.02 8.62 -20.20
N ALA A 19 45.99 7.45 -19.55
CA ALA A 19 47.19 6.79 -19.07
C ALA A 19 48.10 6.37 -20.24
N ALA A 20 47.55 5.83 -21.32
CA ALA A 20 48.29 5.47 -22.51
C ALA A 20 48.92 6.69 -23.20
N LEU A 21 48.17 7.81 -23.31
CA LEU A 21 48.67 9.07 -23.86
C LEU A 21 49.86 9.59 -23.05
N ALA A 22 49.79 9.54 -21.72
CA ALA A 22 50.88 9.97 -20.84
C ALA A 22 52.13 9.10 -21.01
N ILE A 23 51.99 7.77 -21.08
CA ILE A 23 53.11 6.86 -21.30
C ILE A 23 53.74 7.11 -22.68
N VAL A 24 52.91 7.23 -23.72
CA VAL A 24 53.36 7.46 -25.09
C VAL A 24 54.07 8.82 -25.21
N SER A 25 53.53 9.88 -24.62
CA SER A 25 54.19 11.20 -24.66
C SER A 25 55.53 11.17 -23.92
N SER A 26 55.63 10.52 -22.77
CA SER A 26 56.89 10.33 -22.05
C SER A 26 57.90 9.50 -22.86
N CYS A 27 57.46 8.42 -23.52
CA CYS A 27 58.32 7.62 -24.39
C CYS A 27 58.81 8.40 -25.63
N ILE A 28 57.95 9.22 -26.24
CA ILE A 28 58.30 10.04 -27.41
C ILE A 28 59.33 11.09 -27.02
N VAL A 29 59.13 11.80 -25.92
CA VAL A 29 60.09 12.81 -25.44
C VAL A 29 61.43 12.15 -25.12
N GLY A 30 61.42 11.01 -24.41
CA GLY A 30 62.64 10.24 -24.13
C GLY A 30 63.36 9.79 -25.41
N TRP A 31 62.61 9.34 -26.42
CA TRP A 31 63.17 8.90 -27.70
C TRP A 31 63.77 10.04 -28.53
N ILE A 32 63.09 11.20 -28.60
CA ILE A 32 63.59 12.39 -29.28
C ILE A 32 64.88 12.88 -28.62
N TYR A 33 64.91 12.92 -27.29
CA TYR A 33 66.07 13.37 -26.53
C TYR A 33 67.27 12.44 -26.72
N TYR A 34 67.04 11.12 -26.67
CA TYR A 34 68.07 10.11 -26.93
C TYR A 34 68.69 10.27 -28.33
N ASN A 35 67.86 10.42 -29.37
CA ASN A 35 68.37 10.59 -30.74
C ASN A 35 69.12 11.91 -30.94
N HIS A 36 68.67 13.00 -30.32
CA HIS A 36 69.32 14.30 -30.49
C HIS A 36 70.70 14.35 -29.80
N PHE A 37 70.80 13.87 -28.56
CA PHE A 37 72.05 13.99 -27.79
C PHE A 37 73.05 12.87 -28.09
N HIS A 38 72.58 11.63 -28.29
CA HIS A 38 73.47 10.48 -28.44
C HIS A 38 73.85 10.17 -29.90
N LEU A 39 72.94 10.42 -30.86
CA LEU A 39 73.18 10.12 -32.29
C LEU A 39 73.65 11.33 -33.10
N GLN A 40 73.18 12.56 -32.78
CA GLN A 40 73.55 13.76 -33.55
C GLN A 40 74.66 14.60 -32.89
N ALA A 41 74.68 14.73 -31.57
CA ALA A 41 75.66 15.54 -30.86
C ALA A 41 76.92 14.76 -30.42
N GLY A 42 76.84 13.42 -30.33
CA GLY A 42 77.97 12.57 -29.90
C GLY A 42 78.33 12.71 -28.42
N HIS A 43 77.40 13.20 -27.59
CA HIS A 43 77.57 13.26 -26.14
C HIS A 43 77.19 11.92 -25.52
N ASP A 44 78.05 11.36 -24.67
CA ASP A 44 77.71 10.20 -23.84
C ASP A 44 76.62 10.57 -22.83
N LEU A 45 75.81 9.59 -22.39
CA LEU A 45 74.86 9.82 -21.30
C LEU A 45 75.62 10.36 -20.07
N SER A 46 75.07 11.39 -19.42
CA SER A 46 75.69 11.93 -18.22
C SER A 46 75.79 10.84 -17.15
N ASN A 47 77.01 10.64 -16.64
CA ASN A 47 77.30 9.78 -15.50
C ASN A 47 77.04 10.50 -14.16
N ASP A 48 76.72 11.79 -14.18
CA ASP A 48 76.35 12.55 -12.98
C ASP A 48 74.83 12.42 -12.73
N PRO A 49 74.42 11.80 -11.60
CA PRO A 49 73.01 11.72 -11.23
C PRO A 49 72.31 13.08 -11.09
N ALA A 50 73.05 14.17 -10.84
CA ALA A 50 72.47 15.50 -10.68
C ALA A 50 71.78 16.03 -11.96
N ASP A 51 72.35 15.74 -13.14
CA ASP A 51 71.79 16.16 -14.43
C ASP A 51 70.44 15.48 -14.71
N TRP A 52 70.31 14.22 -14.29
CA TRP A 52 69.05 13.47 -14.38
C TRP A 52 67.97 14.01 -13.45
N GLY A 53 68.36 14.58 -12.30
CA GLY A 53 67.45 15.31 -11.41
C GLY A 53 66.85 16.54 -12.07
N VAL A 54 67.68 17.39 -12.68
CA VAL A 54 67.24 18.62 -13.37
C VAL A 54 66.34 18.31 -14.58
N PHE A 55 66.64 17.24 -15.32
CA PHE A 55 65.79 16.77 -16.40
C PHE A 55 64.42 16.28 -15.89
N GLY A 56 64.42 15.51 -14.79
CA GLY A 56 63.21 15.08 -14.11
C GLY A 56 62.33 16.25 -13.66
N ASP A 57 62.94 17.32 -13.16
CA ASP A 57 62.24 18.54 -12.73
C ASP A 57 61.56 19.28 -13.89
N PHE A 58 62.18 19.34 -15.07
CA PHE A 58 61.57 19.94 -16.26
C PHE A 58 60.35 19.17 -16.77
N ILE A 59 60.48 17.84 -16.85
CA ILE A 59 59.40 16.95 -17.27
C ILE A 59 58.27 16.95 -16.23
N GLY A 60 58.62 16.83 -14.95
CA GLY A 60 57.67 16.90 -13.83
C GLY A 60 56.97 18.24 -13.76
N GLY A 61 57.69 19.36 -13.92
CA GLY A 61 57.13 20.71 -13.90
C GLY A 61 56.17 20.99 -15.05
N THR A 62 56.37 20.37 -16.21
CA THR A 62 55.49 20.54 -17.39
C THR A 62 54.29 19.59 -17.36
N LEU A 63 54.48 18.34 -16.93
CA LEU A 63 53.41 17.34 -16.87
C LEU A 63 52.46 17.55 -15.69
N ASN A 64 52.96 18.04 -14.54
CA ASN A 64 52.16 18.16 -13.33
C ASN A 64 50.92 19.07 -13.49
N PRO A 65 51.00 20.26 -14.12
CA PRO A 65 49.82 21.08 -14.43
C PRO A 65 48.81 20.39 -15.35
N ILE A 66 49.29 19.62 -16.34
CA ILE A 66 48.44 18.89 -17.29
C ILE A 66 47.69 17.76 -16.57
N ILE A 67 48.40 16.99 -15.75
CA ILE A 67 47.82 15.91 -14.94
C ILE A 67 46.81 16.48 -13.94
N GLY A 68 47.14 17.60 -13.28
CA GLY A 68 46.23 18.29 -12.37
C GLY A 68 44.94 18.73 -13.05
N LEU A 69 45.03 19.30 -14.25
CA LEU A 69 43.86 19.71 -15.05
C LEU A 69 42.99 18.51 -15.44
N VAL A 70 43.61 17.41 -15.88
CA VAL A 70 42.89 16.15 -16.18
C VAL A 70 42.19 15.60 -14.93
N GLY A 71 42.84 15.67 -13.77
CA GLY A 71 42.26 15.28 -12.49
C GLY A 71 41.02 16.09 -12.13
N VAL A 72 41.06 17.41 -12.31
CA VAL A 72 39.91 18.30 -12.07
C VAL A 72 38.76 17.99 -13.03
N ILE A 73 39.04 17.77 -14.32
CA ILE A 73 38.01 17.38 -15.30
C ILE A 73 37.37 16.03 -14.92
N GLY A 74 38.18 15.04 -14.52
CA GLY A 74 37.68 13.75 -14.06
C GLY A 74 36.80 13.86 -12.82
N LEU A 75 37.18 14.71 -11.87
CA LEU A 75 36.37 15.00 -10.69
C LEU A 75 35.04 15.67 -11.05
N LEU A 76 35.05 16.68 -11.93
CA LEU A 76 33.85 17.35 -12.42
C LEU A 76 32.91 16.37 -13.15
N TRP A 77 33.47 15.49 -13.98
CA TRP A 77 32.71 14.43 -14.64
C TRP A 77 32.04 13.49 -13.64
N THR A 78 32.77 13.10 -12.59
CA THR A 78 32.24 12.25 -11.51
C THR A 78 31.12 12.95 -10.76
N ILE A 79 31.28 14.24 -10.44
CA ILE A 79 30.24 15.03 -9.77
C ILE A 79 28.99 15.15 -10.66
N TYR A 80 29.17 15.41 -11.96
CA TYR A 80 28.06 15.49 -12.90
C TYR A 80 27.28 14.17 -12.96
N GLN A 81 28.00 13.05 -13.00
CA GLN A 81 27.37 11.73 -12.99
C GLN A 81 26.62 11.45 -11.69
N ASN A 82 27.23 11.75 -10.55
CA ASN A 82 26.60 11.58 -9.23
C ASN A 82 25.32 12.41 -9.14
N GLN A 83 25.30 13.63 -9.68
CA GLN A 83 24.09 14.46 -9.70
C GLN A 83 22.98 13.86 -10.57
N LYS A 84 23.33 13.25 -11.71
CA LYS A 84 22.37 12.56 -12.58
C LYS A 84 21.79 11.32 -11.90
N GLU A 85 22.60 10.54 -11.20
CA GLU A 85 22.13 9.36 -10.47
C GLU A 85 21.26 9.75 -9.26
N LEU A 86 21.64 10.80 -8.53
CA LEU A 86 20.82 11.34 -7.44
C LEU A 86 19.47 11.87 -7.95
N SER A 87 19.42 12.50 -9.12
CA SER A 87 18.15 13.00 -9.66
C SER A 87 17.24 11.86 -10.11
N ALA A 88 17.78 10.82 -10.75
CA ALA A 88 17.05 9.61 -11.09
C ALA A 88 16.52 8.90 -9.83
N THR A 89 17.39 8.70 -8.82
CA THR A 89 17.02 8.08 -7.54
C THR A 89 15.91 8.87 -6.84
N ARG A 90 15.98 10.20 -6.83
CA ARG A 90 14.92 11.05 -6.26
C ARG A 90 13.61 10.93 -7.03
N ALA A 91 13.65 10.82 -8.35
CA ALA A 91 12.45 10.62 -9.16
C ALA A 91 11.79 9.27 -8.88
N GLU A 92 12.59 8.20 -8.77
CA GLU A 92 12.09 6.88 -8.38
C GLU A 92 11.51 6.87 -6.96
N LEU A 93 12.18 7.51 -6.00
CA LEU A 93 11.69 7.62 -4.62
C LEU A 93 10.36 8.37 -4.53
N ARG A 94 10.19 9.44 -5.32
CA ARG A 94 8.92 10.17 -5.40
C ARG A 94 7.79 9.29 -5.92
N ARG A 95 8.01 8.56 -7.01
CA ARG A 95 7.03 7.60 -7.54
C ARG A 95 6.70 6.50 -6.55
N ALA A 96 7.71 5.96 -5.87
CA ALA A 96 7.49 4.93 -4.84
C ALA A 96 6.67 5.49 -3.68
N HIS A 97 6.90 6.74 -3.29
CA HIS A 97 6.10 7.40 -2.26
C HIS A 97 4.65 7.62 -2.70
N GLU A 98 4.42 8.09 -3.92
CA GLU A 98 3.08 8.25 -4.50
C GLU A 98 2.30 6.91 -4.51
N ILE A 99 2.94 5.84 -5.00
CA ILE A 99 2.34 4.49 -4.99
C ILE A 99 2.03 4.01 -3.56
N ALA A 100 2.93 4.27 -2.61
CA ALA A 100 2.72 3.89 -1.22
C ALA A 100 1.55 4.65 -0.58
N GLN A 101 1.39 5.94 -0.90
CA GLN A 101 0.25 6.74 -0.43
C GLN A 101 -1.08 6.22 -1.00
N GLU A 102 -1.13 5.97 -2.30
CA GLU A 102 -2.32 5.39 -2.95
C GLU A 102 -2.67 4.02 -2.37
N ALA A 103 -1.67 3.19 -2.08
CA ALA A 103 -1.86 1.90 -1.44
C ALA A 103 -2.38 2.02 0.01
N GLU A 104 -1.89 3.01 0.78
CA GLU A 104 -2.38 3.29 2.13
C GLU A 104 -3.85 3.73 2.14
N GLU A 105 -4.23 4.61 1.20
CA GLU A 105 -5.63 5.05 1.06
C GLU A 105 -6.57 3.89 0.70
N ARG A 106 -6.18 3.06 -0.28
CA ARG A 106 -6.93 1.84 -0.63
C ARG A 106 -7.04 0.88 0.55
N ARG A 107 -5.95 0.72 1.31
CA ARG A 107 -5.94 -0.12 2.51
C ARG A 107 -6.88 0.40 3.58
N LYS A 108 -6.95 1.72 3.81
CA LYS A 108 -7.90 2.30 4.78
C LYS A 108 -9.36 2.03 4.39
N ILE A 109 -9.69 2.12 3.10
CA ILE A 109 -11.04 1.82 2.61
C ILE A 109 -11.36 0.33 2.83
N GLU A 110 -10.41 -0.56 2.53
CA GLU A 110 -10.59 -2.00 2.73
C GLU A 110 -10.69 -2.36 4.22
N ASP A 111 -9.84 -1.79 5.07
CA ASP A 111 -9.89 -1.96 6.53
C ASP A 111 -11.26 -1.49 7.07
N ASN A 112 -11.77 -0.33 6.62
CA ASN A 112 -13.09 0.17 7.00
C ASN A 112 -14.22 -0.77 6.54
N LYS A 113 -14.13 -1.31 5.32
CA LYS A 113 -15.10 -2.28 4.80
C LYS A 113 -15.11 -3.56 5.65
N GLN A 114 -13.95 -4.04 6.08
CA GLN A 114 -13.84 -5.18 6.98
C GLN A 114 -14.38 -4.88 8.37
N ASP A 115 -14.17 -3.68 8.90
CA ASP A 115 -14.74 -3.24 10.18
C ASP A 115 -16.27 -3.23 10.14
N ILE A 116 -16.86 -2.62 9.10
CA ILE A 116 -18.32 -2.61 8.89
C ILE A 116 -18.84 -4.04 8.77
N PHE A 117 -18.17 -4.90 7.99
CA PHE A 117 -18.58 -6.29 7.85
C PHE A 117 -18.55 -7.05 9.19
N ARG A 118 -17.52 -6.84 10.01
CA ARG A 118 -17.45 -7.41 11.36
C ARG A 118 -18.61 -6.93 12.26
N MET A 119 -19.00 -5.66 12.15
CA MET A 119 -20.16 -5.14 12.87
C MET A 119 -21.46 -5.78 12.39
N ILE A 120 -21.63 -5.97 11.08
CA ILE A 120 -22.78 -6.71 10.51
C ILE A 120 -22.82 -8.15 11.05
N GLU A 121 -21.70 -8.86 11.06
CA GLU A 121 -21.63 -10.23 11.61
C GLU A 121 -21.95 -10.28 13.11
N LEU A 122 -21.51 -9.28 13.88
CA LEU A 122 -21.82 -9.17 15.30
C LEU A 122 -23.31 -8.94 15.53
N LEU A 123 -23.92 -7.98 14.81
CA LEU A 123 -25.36 -7.71 14.88
C LEU A 123 -26.18 -8.91 14.41
N HIS A 124 -25.72 -9.60 13.36
CA HIS A 124 -26.36 -10.83 12.89
C HIS A 124 -26.40 -11.89 13.99
N ARG A 125 -25.26 -12.13 14.65
CA ARG A 125 -25.17 -13.11 15.74
C ARG A 125 -26.08 -12.73 16.91
N GLU A 126 -26.06 -11.48 17.35
CA GLU A 126 -26.91 -11.01 18.44
C GLU A 126 -28.41 -11.10 18.09
N LEU A 127 -28.78 -10.77 16.85
CA LEU A 127 -30.14 -10.96 16.35
C LEU A 127 -30.53 -12.45 16.35
N GLN A 128 -29.67 -13.36 15.90
CA GLN A 128 -29.97 -14.79 15.93
C GLN A 128 -30.11 -15.30 17.37
N GLU A 129 -29.22 -14.92 18.29
CA GLU A 129 -29.30 -15.28 19.71
C GLU A 129 -30.62 -14.81 20.34
N LEU A 130 -31.08 -13.59 20.03
CA LEU A 130 -32.37 -13.08 20.50
C LEU A 130 -33.56 -13.77 19.84
N LEU A 131 -33.49 -14.06 18.54
CA LEU A 131 -34.57 -14.74 17.82
C LEU A 131 -34.72 -16.20 18.28
N ASP A 132 -33.63 -16.85 18.66
CA ASP A 132 -33.63 -18.21 19.21
C ASP A 132 -34.03 -18.25 20.69
N SER A 133 -34.00 -17.10 21.38
CA SER A 133 -34.43 -16.99 22.78
C SER A 133 -35.90 -17.41 22.93
N GLU A 134 -36.17 -18.17 23.99
CA GLU A 134 -37.51 -18.64 24.32
C GLU A 134 -38.34 -17.57 25.01
N LEU A 135 -39.51 -17.26 24.45
CA LEU A 135 -40.54 -16.44 25.07
C LEU A 135 -41.56 -17.36 25.77
N PHE A 136 -42.04 -16.96 26.94
CA PHE A 136 -43.18 -17.62 27.56
C PHE A 136 -44.44 -17.29 26.75
N ALA A 137 -45.06 -18.30 26.14
CA ALA A 137 -46.31 -18.15 25.40
C ALA A 137 -47.43 -18.88 26.14
N PRO A 138 -48.33 -18.17 26.85
CA PRO A 138 -49.49 -18.79 27.47
C PRO A 138 -50.48 -19.19 26.37
N PHE A 139 -50.33 -20.38 25.81
CA PHE A 139 -51.33 -20.93 24.90
C PHE A 139 -52.52 -21.47 25.72
N GLU A 140 -53.61 -20.70 25.81
CA GLU A 140 -54.88 -21.19 26.34
C GLU A 140 -55.45 -22.27 25.39
N GLY A 141 -55.31 -23.55 25.75
CA GLY A 141 -55.97 -24.63 24.99
C GLY A 141 -55.38 -26.03 25.14
N THR A 142 -54.19 -26.21 25.70
CA THR A 142 -53.62 -27.54 25.94
C THR A 142 -53.81 -27.95 27.40
N ASN A 143 -54.51 -29.06 27.66
CA ASN A 143 -54.70 -29.63 29.01
C ASN A 143 -53.40 -30.22 29.62
N GLU A 144 -52.22 -29.83 29.13
CA GLU A 144 -50.93 -30.26 29.64
C GLU A 144 -50.24 -29.10 30.39
N PRO A 145 -49.63 -29.34 31.57
CA PRO A 145 -49.05 -28.32 32.44
C PRO A 145 -47.61 -27.96 32.04
N THR A 146 -47.27 -27.96 30.75
CA THR A 146 -45.97 -27.47 30.29
C THR A 146 -46.05 -25.97 30.03
N PRO A 147 -45.08 -25.17 30.49
CA PRO A 147 -44.92 -23.82 29.97
C PRO A 147 -44.56 -23.97 28.48
N ASN A 148 -45.51 -23.71 27.59
CA ASN A 148 -45.28 -23.78 26.16
C ASN A 148 -44.41 -22.58 25.78
N THR A 149 -43.10 -22.74 25.83
CA THR A 149 -42.16 -21.73 25.33
C THR A 149 -42.03 -21.84 23.82
N LEU A 150 -41.89 -20.71 23.15
CA LEU A 150 -41.64 -20.64 21.71
C LEU A 150 -40.49 -19.66 21.46
N SER A 151 -39.61 -19.94 20.50
CA SER A 151 -38.57 -18.97 20.17
C SER A 151 -39.18 -17.69 19.60
N ILE A 152 -38.58 -16.54 19.86
CA ILE A 152 -39.07 -15.25 19.37
C ILE A 152 -39.18 -15.27 17.83
N GLY A 153 -38.23 -15.88 17.14
CA GLY A 153 -38.27 -16.08 15.69
C GLY A 153 -39.48 -16.89 15.25
N ALA A 154 -39.81 -17.98 15.95
CA ALA A 154 -41.00 -18.76 15.66
C ALA A 154 -42.29 -17.94 15.91
N VAL A 155 -42.34 -17.14 16.98
CA VAL A 155 -43.47 -16.24 17.27
C VAL A 155 -43.67 -15.23 16.12
N LEU A 156 -42.59 -14.64 15.61
CA LEU A 156 -42.63 -13.71 14.48
C LEU A 156 -43.09 -14.37 13.17
N GLN A 157 -42.86 -15.68 12.99
CA GLN A 157 -43.28 -16.41 11.80
C GLN A 157 -44.74 -16.90 11.86
N LEU A 158 -45.38 -16.89 13.04
CA LEU A 158 -46.78 -17.28 13.15
C LEU A 158 -47.66 -16.27 12.41
N LYS A 159 -48.48 -16.78 11.48
CA LYS A 159 -49.49 -16.00 10.74
C LYS A 159 -50.50 -15.27 11.63
N CYS A 160 -50.54 -15.59 12.92
CA CYS A 160 -51.54 -15.18 13.90
C CYS A 160 -51.15 -13.95 14.74
N ILE A 161 -50.25 -13.08 14.27
CA ILE A 161 -49.97 -11.76 14.90
C ILE A 161 -51.16 -10.79 14.68
N HIS A 162 -52.37 -11.25 14.95
CA HIS A 162 -53.53 -10.42 15.23
C HIS A 162 -54.00 -10.62 16.68
N ASP A 163 -53.53 -11.64 17.40
CA ASP A 163 -53.76 -11.76 18.84
C ASP A 163 -52.65 -11.05 19.61
N VAL A 164 -53.05 -9.87 20.09
CA VAL A 164 -52.28 -8.78 20.68
C VAL A 164 -51.66 -9.15 22.06
N GLU A 165 -51.95 -10.32 22.61
CA GLU A 165 -51.56 -10.72 23.98
C GLU A 165 -50.07 -11.12 24.13
N LEU A 166 -49.39 -11.59 23.07
CA LEU A 166 -47.95 -11.90 23.13
C LEU A 166 -47.03 -10.65 23.17
N PHE A 167 -47.57 -9.51 22.72
CA PHE A 167 -46.93 -8.19 22.76
C PHE A 167 -47.36 -7.36 23.98
N GLU A 168 -47.81 -8.04 25.04
CA GLU A 168 -48.05 -7.40 26.34
C GLU A 168 -46.79 -6.68 26.84
N LYS A 169 -47.00 -5.72 27.76
CA LYS A 169 -45.97 -4.84 28.32
C LYS A 169 -44.70 -5.56 28.81
N GLU A 170 -44.80 -6.83 29.22
CA GLU A 170 -43.66 -7.59 29.73
C GLU A 170 -42.63 -7.94 28.65
N ASN A 171 -43.03 -8.05 27.38
CA ASN A 171 -42.15 -8.41 26.25
C ASN A 171 -41.80 -7.22 25.35
N GLU A 172 -42.37 -6.04 25.60
CA GLU A 172 -42.20 -4.82 24.78
C GLU A 172 -40.72 -4.39 24.66
N GLU A 173 -39.95 -4.50 25.76
CA GLU A 173 -38.52 -4.16 25.77
C GLU A 173 -37.70 -5.04 24.82
N VAL A 174 -38.03 -6.33 24.72
CA VAL A 174 -37.31 -7.28 23.87
C VAL A 174 -37.54 -6.96 22.39
N PHE A 175 -38.80 -6.72 22.00
CA PHE A 175 -39.13 -6.37 20.62
C PHE A 175 -38.61 -4.98 20.22
N LEU A 176 -38.54 -4.03 21.17
CA LEU A 176 -37.88 -2.74 20.94
C LEU A 176 -36.38 -2.94 20.70
N GLY A 177 -35.72 -3.79 21.49
CA GLY A 177 -34.31 -4.14 21.32
C GLY A 177 -34.03 -4.78 19.95
N ILE A 178 -34.85 -5.74 19.54
CA ILE A 178 -34.74 -6.37 18.21
C ILE A 178 -34.95 -5.33 17.09
N SER A 179 -35.92 -4.42 17.25
CA SER A 179 -36.16 -3.33 16.30
C SER A 179 -34.98 -2.37 16.16
N LEU A 180 -34.34 -2.05 17.29
CA LEU A 180 -33.13 -1.22 17.32
C LEU A 180 -31.96 -1.91 16.62
N LEU A 181 -31.74 -3.21 16.88
CA LEU A 181 -30.70 -4.00 16.23
C LEU A 181 -30.92 -4.10 14.71
N PHE A 182 -32.16 -4.29 14.25
CA PHE A 182 -32.47 -4.24 12.82
C PHE A 182 -32.22 -2.86 12.20
N THR A 183 -32.45 -1.78 12.96
CA THR A 183 -32.17 -0.42 12.50
C THR A 183 -30.66 -0.20 12.33
N HIS A 184 -29.85 -0.62 13.29
CA HIS A 184 -28.38 -0.57 13.14
C HIS A 184 -27.88 -1.50 12.04
N LEU A 185 -28.48 -2.68 11.88
CA LEU A 185 -28.13 -3.59 10.79
C LEU A 185 -28.41 -2.93 9.43
N HIS A 186 -29.52 -2.23 9.28
CA HIS A 186 -29.79 -1.42 8.09
C HIS A 186 -28.72 -0.34 7.88
N GLU A 187 -28.37 0.44 8.91
CA GLU A 187 -27.34 1.49 8.80
C GLU A 187 -26.01 0.93 8.27
N TYR A 188 -25.52 -0.15 8.88
CA TYR A 188 -24.26 -0.78 8.46
C TYR A 188 -24.35 -1.46 7.09
N LEU A 189 -25.47 -2.11 6.74
CA LEU A 189 -25.67 -2.69 5.41
C LEU A 189 -25.75 -1.61 4.32
N SER A 190 -26.39 -0.48 4.60
CA SER A 190 -26.48 0.67 3.70
C SER A 190 -25.12 1.32 3.49
N GLU A 191 -24.31 1.44 4.55
CA GLU A 191 -22.93 1.93 4.44
C GLU A 191 -22.04 0.94 3.68
N TYR A 192 -22.18 -0.36 3.93
CA TYR A 192 -21.47 -1.41 3.20
C TYR A 192 -21.82 -1.41 1.70
N ASP A 193 -23.09 -1.24 1.35
CA ASP A 193 -23.58 -1.17 -0.04
C ASP A 193 -22.95 0.01 -0.80
N ARG A 194 -22.75 1.15 -0.12
CA ARG A 194 -22.08 2.33 -0.72
C ARG A 194 -20.60 2.11 -1.00
N LEU A 195 -19.94 1.23 -0.24
CA LEU A 195 -18.51 0.94 -0.35
C LEU A 195 -18.20 -0.31 -1.19
N SER A 196 -19.16 -1.22 -1.34
CA SER A 196 -18.98 -2.49 -2.04
C SER A 196 -19.45 -2.40 -3.49
N GLU A 197 -18.66 -2.91 -4.42
CA GLU A 197 -19.09 -3.10 -5.81
C GLU A 197 -20.05 -4.30 -5.97
N ILE A 198 -20.13 -5.17 -4.96
CA ILE A 198 -20.90 -6.42 -4.98
C ILE A 198 -22.02 -6.33 -3.96
N ASP A 199 -23.25 -6.60 -4.42
CA ASP A 199 -24.49 -6.50 -3.64
C ASP A 199 -24.89 -7.81 -2.93
N THR A 200 -24.11 -8.88 -3.08
CA THR A 200 -24.48 -10.23 -2.64
C THR A 200 -24.72 -10.33 -1.13
N ILE A 201 -23.90 -9.66 -0.32
CA ILE A 201 -24.04 -9.66 1.14
C ILE A 201 -25.33 -8.92 1.55
N VAL A 202 -25.57 -7.75 0.95
CA VAL A 202 -26.78 -6.97 1.22
C VAL A 202 -28.03 -7.77 0.86
N LYS A 203 -28.05 -8.38 -0.33
CA LYS A 203 -29.14 -9.26 -0.77
C LYS A 203 -29.35 -10.45 0.16
N TYR A 204 -28.27 -11.09 0.61
CA TYR A 204 -28.32 -12.20 1.56
C TYR A 204 -29.03 -11.79 2.86
N PHE A 205 -28.62 -10.67 3.47
CA PHE A 205 -29.23 -10.20 4.71
C PHE A 205 -30.67 -9.71 4.52
N LYS A 206 -30.97 -9.05 3.40
CA LYS A 206 -32.34 -8.65 3.07
C LYS A 206 -33.28 -9.86 2.98
N LEU A 207 -32.85 -10.93 2.33
CA LEU A 207 -33.63 -12.16 2.22
C LEU A 207 -33.74 -12.91 3.56
N THR A 208 -32.65 -12.95 4.32
CA THR A 208 -32.58 -13.68 5.59
C THR A 208 -33.55 -13.14 6.62
N TYR A 209 -33.71 -11.81 6.70
CA TYR A 209 -34.52 -11.15 7.73
C TYR A 209 -35.86 -10.59 7.25
N LEU A 210 -36.26 -10.90 6.02
CA LEU A 210 -37.46 -10.36 5.39
C LEU A 210 -38.72 -10.67 6.22
N HIS A 211 -38.83 -11.88 6.75
CA HIS A 211 -40.02 -12.34 7.46
C HIS A 211 -40.14 -11.69 8.84
N GLU A 212 -39.05 -11.61 9.58
CA GLU A 212 -38.96 -11.00 10.90
C GLU A 212 -39.28 -9.51 10.83
N ILE A 213 -38.74 -8.79 9.83
CA ILE A 213 -39.02 -7.36 9.63
C ILE A 213 -40.49 -7.12 9.27
N LEU A 214 -41.08 -7.96 8.41
CA LEU A 214 -42.51 -7.88 8.09
C LEU A 214 -43.38 -8.11 9.33
N ALA A 215 -43.03 -9.10 10.15
CA ALA A 215 -43.75 -9.40 11.38
C ALA A 215 -43.68 -8.21 12.36
N ILE A 216 -42.49 -7.65 12.60
CA ILE A 216 -42.28 -6.52 13.51
C ILE A 216 -42.96 -5.25 12.98
N LYS A 217 -43.00 -5.01 11.66
CA LYS A 217 -43.70 -3.86 11.05
C LYS A 217 -45.17 -3.76 11.50
N HIS A 218 -45.83 -4.90 11.70
CA HIS A 218 -47.24 -4.95 12.11
C HIS A 218 -47.44 -4.78 13.62
N THR A 219 -46.36 -4.69 14.40
CA THR A 219 -46.37 -4.53 15.86
C THR A 219 -46.21 -3.06 16.24
N LYS A 220 -46.64 -2.66 17.44
CA LYS A 220 -46.57 -1.26 17.90
C LYS A 220 -45.15 -0.76 18.23
N THR A 221 -44.12 -1.60 18.07
CA THR A 221 -42.79 -1.42 18.65
C THR A 221 -41.83 -0.54 17.84
N GLY A 222 -42.31 0.14 16.80
CA GLY A 222 -41.65 1.35 16.29
C GLY A 222 -40.41 1.13 15.42
N LEU A 223 -40.38 0.07 14.59
CA LEU A 223 -39.35 -0.03 13.54
C LEU A 223 -39.42 1.18 12.61
N HIS A 224 -38.28 1.84 12.37
CA HIS A 224 -38.24 3.03 11.52
C HIS A 224 -38.71 2.69 10.10
N GLU A 225 -39.51 3.58 9.49
CA GLU A 225 -40.11 3.35 8.17
C GLU A 225 -39.04 3.18 7.08
N ASP A 226 -37.88 3.82 7.24
CA ASP A 226 -36.73 3.70 6.36
C ASP A 226 -36.12 2.29 6.41
N THR A 227 -36.00 1.70 7.60
CA THR A 227 -35.51 0.32 7.80
C THR A 227 -36.44 -0.67 7.14
N VAL A 228 -37.76 -0.53 7.36
CA VAL A 228 -38.76 -1.35 6.68
C VAL A 228 -38.62 -1.22 5.17
N SER A 229 -38.55 0.00 4.65
CA SER A 229 -38.46 0.26 3.22
C SER A 229 -37.20 -0.33 2.60
N TYR A 230 -36.05 -0.16 3.26
CA TYR A 230 -34.77 -0.70 2.81
C TYR A 230 -34.81 -2.22 2.61
N PHE A 231 -35.33 -2.96 3.58
CA PHE A 231 -35.39 -4.41 3.54
C PHE A 231 -36.46 -4.94 2.56
N LEU A 232 -37.52 -4.18 2.29
CA LEU A 232 -38.58 -4.57 1.35
C LEU A 232 -38.30 -4.20 -0.11
N GLN A 233 -37.34 -3.31 -0.36
CA GLN A 233 -36.97 -2.90 -1.71
C GLN A 233 -36.03 -3.94 -2.36
N GLN A 234 -36.52 -4.55 -3.45
CA GLN A 234 -35.76 -5.49 -4.30
C GLN A 234 -34.78 -4.77 -5.22
#